data_AF-A0A820IGV3-F1
#
_entry.id   AF-A0A820IGV3-F1
#
_cell.length_a   1.000
_cell.length_b   1.000
_cell.length_c   1.000
_cell.angle_alpha   90.00
_cell.angle_beta   90.00
_cell.angle_gamma   90.00
#
_symmetry.space_group_name_H-M   'P 1'
#
loop_
_entity.id
_entity.type
_entity.pdbx_description
1 polymer ?
#
loop_
_entity_poly.entity_id
_entity_poly.type
_entity_poly.pdbx_seq_one_letter_code
_entity_poly.pdbx_strand_id
1 'polypeptide(L)' 'IIPGPEADALMKTWVAEREDEKAKSRDLFNPYFGSVFRTHTVPTYFHRRLARFADVYTSNVS' A
#
# COMPACT_ATOMS: atom_id res chain seq x y z
N ILE A 1 20.56 -11.23 14.39
CA ILE A 1 19.42 -10.48 14.96
C ILE A 1 19.79 -10.27 16.40
N ILE A 2 20.09 -9.04 16.83
CA ILE A 2 20.57 -8.75 18.19
C ILE A 2 19.43 -9.13 19.14
N PRO A 3 19.55 -10.21 19.95
CA PRO A 3 18.51 -10.58 20.87
C PRO A 3 18.68 -9.75 22.14
N GLY A 4 17.63 -9.02 22.54
CA GLY A 4 17.63 -8.25 23.78
C GLY A 4 16.37 -7.38 23.92
N PRO A 5 15.97 -7.04 25.16
CA PRO A 5 14.75 -6.27 25.42
C PRO A 5 14.77 -4.88 24.76
N GLU A 6 15.95 -4.30 24.52
CA GLU A 6 16.14 -3.04 23.79
C GLU A 6 15.86 -3.18 22.29
N ALA A 7 16.30 -4.28 21.68
CA ALA A 7 16.02 -4.56 20.26
C ALA A 7 14.53 -4.80 20.02
N ASP A 8 13.85 -5.47 20.96
CA ASP A 8 12.39 -5.66 20.90
C ASP A 8 11.63 -4.33 21.06
N ALA A 9 12.12 -3.43 21.91
CA ALA A 9 11.55 -2.09 22.07
C ALA A 9 11.69 -1.26 20.79
N LEU A 10 12.88 -1.28 20.17
CA LEU A 10 13.15 -0.61 18.90
C LEU A 10 12.32 -1.19 17.74
N MET A 11 12.14 -2.52 17.71
CA MET A 11 11.30 -3.16 16.71
C MET A 11 9.84 -2.72 16.85
N LYS A 12 9.33 -2.59 18.09
CA LYS A 12 7.97 -2.08 18.34
C LYS A 12 7.80 -0.64 17.88
N THR A 13 8.79 0.23 18.10
CA THR A 13 8.72 1.62 17.63
C THR A 13 8.67 1.66 16.11
N TRP A 14 9.50 0.90 15.41
CA TRP A 14 9.50 0.86 13.94
C TRP A 14 8.23 0.26 13.35
N VAL A 15 7.66 -0.76 14.00
CA VAL A 15 6.35 -1.30 13.58
C VAL A 15 5.27 -0.24 13.76
N ALA A 16 5.26 0.50 14.86
CA ALA A 16 4.30 1.57 15.09
C ALA A 16 4.42 2.70 14.05
N GLU A 17 5.65 3.14 13.75
CA GLU A 17 5.93 4.13 12.71
C GLU A 17 5.42 3.65 11.34
N ARG A 18 5.70 2.39 10.97
CA ARG A 18 5.22 1.81 9.72
C ARG A 18 3.70 1.77 9.64
N GLU A 19 3.01 1.45 10.74
CA GLU A 19 1.54 1.41 10.75
C GLU A 19 0.93 2.81 10.64
N ASP A 20 1.54 3.83 11.24
CA ASP A 20 1.12 5.23 11.09
C ASP A 20 1.26 5.71 9.64
N GLU A 21 2.38 5.42 8.99
CA GLU A 21 2.59 5.73 7.57
C GLU A 21 1.60 5.00 6.66
N LYS A 22 1.30 3.73 6.95
CA LYS A 22 0.28 2.97 6.20
C LYS A 22 -1.11 3.59 6.36
N ALA A 23 -1.46 4.09 7.54
CA ALA A 23 -2.73 4.76 7.77
C ALA A 23 -2.82 6.04 6.93
N LYS A 24 -1.80 6.91 6.99
CA LYS A 24 -1.73 8.14 6.19
C LYS A 24 -1.82 7.85 4.68
N SER A 25 -1.17 6.80 4.21
CA SER A 25 -1.23 6.41 2.80
C SER A 25 -2.64 5.98 2.37
N ARG A 26 -3.48 5.45 3.26
CA ARG A 26 -4.88 5.10 2.93
C ARG A 26 -5.76 6.33 2.79
N ASP A 27 -5.50 7.37 3.57
CA ASP A 27 -6.29 8.62 3.59
C ASP A 27 -6.07 9.48 2.34
N LEU A 28 -5.02 9.20 1.56
CA LEU A 28 -4.76 9.87 0.26
C LEU A 28 -5.73 9.43 -0.85
N PHE A 29 -6.49 8.35 -0.63
CA PHE A 29 -7.42 7.82 -1.60
C PHE A 29 -8.87 8.15 -1.25
N ASN A 30 -9.79 7.83 -2.17
CA ASN A 30 -11.21 7.99 -1.91
C ASN A 30 -11.61 7.24 -0.61
N PRO A 31 -12.29 7.88 0.36
CA PRO A 31 -12.59 7.26 1.65
C PRO A 31 -13.60 6.10 1.57
N TYR A 32 -14.40 6.03 0.51
CA TYR A 32 -15.40 4.99 0.32
C TYR A 32 -14.88 3.80 -0.49
N PHE A 33 -14.06 4.05 -1.52
CA PHE A 33 -13.60 3.02 -2.46
C PHE A 33 -12.10 2.72 -2.39
N GLY A 34 -11.31 3.60 -1.76
CA GLY A 34 -9.86 3.50 -1.74
C GLY A 34 -9.24 3.69 -3.13
N SER A 35 -8.10 3.01 -3.35
CA SER A 35 -7.43 3.05 -4.64
C SER A 35 -8.09 2.12 -5.65
N VAL A 36 -8.29 2.62 -6.86
CA VAL A 36 -8.82 1.84 -7.99
C VAL A 36 -7.88 0.69 -8.38
N PHE A 37 -6.59 0.80 -8.09
CA PHE A 37 -5.58 -0.17 -8.52
C PHE A 37 -5.18 -1.19 -7.44
N ARG A 38 -5.19 -0.80 -6.16
CA ARG A 38 -4.74 -1.67 -5.06
C ARG A 38 -5.58 -1.48 -3.79
N THR A 39 -5.65 -2.52 -2.97
CA THR A 39 -6.16 -2.46 -1.60
C THR A 39 -5.07 -3.01 -0.69
N HIS A 40 -4.45 -2.15 0.12
CA HIS A 40 -3.21 -2.49 0.84
C HIS A 40 -2.15 -3.06 -0.12
N THR A 41 -1.81 -4.34 0.04
CA THR A 41 -0.80 -5.05 -0.76
C THR A 41 -1.38 -5.74 -2.00
N VAL A 42 -2.70 -5.96 -2.06
CA VAL A 42 -3.33 -6.75 -3.13
C VAL A 42 -3.83 -5.88 -4.28
N PRO A 43 -3.62 -6.30 -5.55
CA PRO A 43 -4.19 -5.60 -6.69
C PRO A 43 -5.71 -5.80 -6.75
N THR A 44 -6.43 -4.76 -7.17
CA THR A 44 -7.89 -4.85 -7.36
C THR A 44 -8.24 -5.69 -8.59
N TYR A 45 -9.51 -6.06 -8.69
CA TYR A 45 -10.04 -6.69 -9.91
C TYR A 45 -9.84 -5.81 -11.14
N PHE A 46 -10.01 -4.49 -11.01
CA PHE A 46 -9.73 -3.53 -12.09
C PHE A 46 -8.28 -3.62 -12.58
N HIS A 47 -7.30 -3.60 -11.67
CA HIS A 47 -5.89 -3.72 -12.03
C HIS A 47 -5.57 -5.07 -12.70
N ARG A 48 -6.10 -6.18 -12.16
CA ARG A 48 -5.90 -7.51 -12.77
C ARG A 48 -6.49 -7.59 -14.18
N ARG A 49 -7.62 -6.91 -14.41
CA ARG A 49 -8.28 -6.86 -15.72
C ARG A 49 -7.48 -6.00 -16.68
N LEU A 50 -7.05 -4.81 -16.24
CA LEU A 50 -6.21 -3.90 -17.02
C LEU A 50 -4.91 -4.58 -17.46
N ALA A 51 -4.19 -5.21 -16.52
CA ALA A 51 -2.93 -5.89 -16.80
C ALA A 51 -3.07 -7.12 -17.71
N ARG A 52 -4.27 -7.70 -17.82
CA ARG A 52 -4.54 -8.81 -18.73
C ARG A 52 -4.83 -8.34 -20.16
N PHE A 53 -5.47 -7.18 -20.31
CA PHE A 53 -6.05 -6.75 -21.59
C PHE A 53 -5.27 -5.63 -22.28
N ALA A 54 -4.39 -4.92 -21.57
CA ALA A 54 -3.61 -3.83 -22.13
C ALA A 54 -2.12 -4.04 -21.86
N ASP A 55 -1.32 -3.98 -22.92
CA ASP A 55 0.14 -3.99 -22.80
C ASP A 55 0.65 -2.65 -22.23
N VAL A 56 0.00 -1.55 -22.58
CA VAL A 56 0.30 -0.20 -22.08
C VAL A 56 -1.00 0.48 -21.65
N TYR A 57 -0.98 1.14 -20.49
CA TYR A 57 -2.07 1.99 -20.02
C TYR A 57 -1.54 3.41 -19.71
N THR A 58 -2.32 4.42 -20.03
CA THR A 58 -2.03 5.83 -19.72
C THR A 58 -3.33 6.57 -19.40
N SER A 59 -3.25 7.68 -18.68
CA SER A 59 -4.41 8.53 -18.41
C SER A 59 -4.86 9.34 -19.63
N ASN A 60 -3.93 9.67 -20.54
CA ASN A 60 -4.19 10.38 -21.78
C ASN A 60 -3.15 10.00 -22.85
N VAL A 61 -3.57 10.00 -24.12
CA VAL A 61 -2.74 9.71 -25.31
C VAL A 61 -2.37 10.99 -26.07
N SER A 62 -3.04 12.10 -25.74
CA SER A 62 -2.91 13.39 -26.43
C SER A 62 -1.55 14.03 -26.25
#